data_AF-A0A5C7ZC51-F1
#
_entry.id   AF-A0A5C7ZC51-F1
#
_cell.length_a   1.000
_cell.length_b   1.000
_cell.length_c   1.000
_cell.angle_alpha   90.00
_cell.angle_beta   90.00
_cell.angle_gamma   90.00
#
_symmetry.space_group_name_H-M   'P 1'
#
loop_
_entity.id
_entity.type
_entity.pdbx_description
1 polymer ?
#
loop_
_entity_poly.entity_id
_entity_poly.type
_entity_poly.pdbx_seq_one_letter_code
_entity_poly.pdbx_strand_id
1 'polypeptide(L)' 'LYKQGADGDVSGPKPGFFDFVGTAKYEAWSKLKGTGKEEAMQKYIDLVAKLRA' A
#
# COMPACT_ATOMS: atom_id res chain seq x y z
N LEU A 1 -2.58 0.02 -0.56
CA LEU A 1 -3.76 -0.88 -0.49
C LEU A 1 -3.51 -2.13 -1.30
N TYR A 2 -3.29 -2.04 -2.61
CA TYR A 2 -2.95 -3.20 -3.45
C TYR A 2 -1.81 -4.06 -2.90
N LYS A 3 -0.64 -3.45 -2.61
CA LYS A 3 0.53 -4.18 -2.05
C LYS A 3 0.22 -4.86 -0.72
N GLN A 4 -0.52 -4.19 0.18
CA GLN A 4 -0.96 -4.76 1.45
C GLN A 4 -1.95 -5.94 1.25
N GLY A 5 -2.89 -5.82 0.31
CA GLY A 5 -3.85 -6.88 0.00
C GLY A 5 -3.25 -8.06 -0.78
N ALA A 6 -2.11 -7.86 -1.45
CA ALA A 6 -1.40 -8.92 -2.17
C ALA A 6 -0.35 -9.61 -1.28
N ASP A 7 0.57 -8.82 -0.73
CA ASP A 7 1.80 -9.29 -0.07
C ASP A 7 1.73 -9.20 1.47
N GLY A 8 0.68 -8.58 2.03
CA GLY A 8 0.58 -8.33 3.46
C GLY A 8 1.41 -7.14 3.92
N ASP A 9 1.83 -7.18 5.19
CA ASP A 9 2.60 -6.10 5.83
C ASP A 9 3.89 -5.77 5.06
N VAL A 10 4.26 -4.47 5.11
CA VAL A 10 5.49 -3.97 4.49
C VAL A 10 6.71 -4.81 4.86
N SER A 11 7.44 -5.26 3.84
CA SER A 11 8.67 -6.04 3.98
C SER A 11 9.68 -5.65 2.90
N GLY A 12 10.97 -5.88 3.17
CA GLY A 12 12.07 -5.57 2.27
C GLY A 12 12.84 -4.29 2.62
N PRO A 13 13.95 -4.03 1.90
CA PRO A 13 14.84 -2.91 2.17
C PRO A 13 14.15 -1.57 1.86
N LYS A 14 14.43 -0.57 2.68
CA LYS A 14 14.00 0.81 2.40
C LYS A 14 14.68 1.32 1.13
N PRO A 15 13.95 1.97 0.22
CA PRO A 15 14.52 2.63 -0.96
C PRO A 15 15.56 3.67 -0.57
N GLY A 16 16.53 3.90 -1.47
CA GLY A 16 17.57 4.91 -1.25
C GLY A 16 17.02 6.33 -1.27
N PHE A 17 17.73 7.27 -0.64
CA PHE A 17 17.30 8.67 -0.50
C PHE A 17 16.98 9.38 -1.83
N PHE A 18 17.67 9.00 -2.92
CA PHE A 18 17.43 9.56 -4.26
C PHE A 18 16.23 8.93 -4.98
N ASP A 19 15.69 7.82 -4.48
CA ASP A 19 14.47 7.21 -5.00
C ASP A 19 13.24 7.74 -4.24
N PHE A 20 12.84 8.96 -4.59
CA PHE A 20 11.68 9.62 -3.98
C PHE A 20 10.38 8.85 -4.20
N VAL A 21 10.22 8.23 -5.38
CA VAL A 21 9.00 7.49 -5.74
C VAL A 21 8.94 6.18 -4.96
N GLY A 22 10.04 5.43 -4.91
CA GLY A 22 10.15 4.22 -4.12
C GLY A 22 9.92 4.52 -2.64
N THR A 23 10.58 5.55 -2.11
CA THR A 23 10.42 5.96 -0.70
C THR A 23 8.96 6.28 -0.38
N ALA A 24 8.29 7.09 -1.21
CA ALA A 24 6.88 7.41 -1.02
C ALA A 24 5.99 6.16 -1.07
N LYS A 25 6.25 5.23 -2.00
CA LYS A 25 5.52 3.96 -2.08
C LYS A 25 5.75 3.07 -0.85
N TYR A 26 7.00 2.98 -0.38
CA TYR A 26 7.37 2.20 0.79
C TYR A 26 6.73 2.77 2.06
N GLU A 27 6.73 4.09 2.22
CA GLU A 27 6.07 4.77 3.33
C GLU A 27 4.55 4.59 3.29
N ALA A 28 3.94 4.75 2.12
CA ALA A 28 2.51 4.50 1.94
C ALA A 28 2.12 3.06 2.27
N TRP A 29 2.97 2.08 1.93
CA TRP A 29 2.77 0.69 2.32
C TRP A 29 2.98 0.49 3.82
N SER A 30 4.00 1.11 4.41
CA SER A 30 4.27 1.06 5.85
C SER A 30 3.12 1.60 6.70
N LYS A 31 2.44 2.65 6.23
CA LYS A 31 1.25 3.21 6.89
C LYS A 31 0.06 2.26 6.91
N LEU A 32 0.05 1.22 6.08
CA LEU A 32 -1.01 0.22 6.01
C LEU A 32 -0.69 -1.05 6.82
N LYS A 33 0.47 -1.10 7.48
CA LYS A 33 0.88 -2.22 8.33
C LYS A 33 -0.18 -2.51 9.39
N GLY A 34 -0.50 -3.78 9.60
CA GLY A 34 -1.56 -4.24 10.50
C GLY A 34 -2.96 -4.23 9.88
N THR A 35 -3.13 -3.70 8.66
CA THR A 35 -4.38 -3.87 7.91
C THR A 35 -4.44 -5.30 7.39
N GLY A 36 -5.51 -6.03 7.74
CA GLY A 36 -5.72 -7.39 7.25
C GLY A 36 -5.85 -7.44 5.72
N LYS A 37 -5.52 -8.58 5.12
CA LYS A 37 -5.53 -8.77 3.67
C LYS A 37 -6.89 -8.43 3.05
N GLU A 38 -7.97 -8.92 3.65
CA GLU A 38 -9.35 -8.69 3.23
C GLU A 38 -9.75 -7.21 3.36
N GLU A 39 -9.41 -6.58 4.48
CA GLU A 39 -9.66 -5.16 4.70
C GLU A 39 -8.91 -4.28 3.69
N ALA A 40 -7.67 -4.63 3.36
CA ALA A 40 -6.88 -3.93 2.36
C ALA A 40 -7.46 -4.07 0.94
N MET A 41 -8.03 -5.23 0.61
CA MET A 41 -8.76 -5.45 -0.65
C MET A 41 -10.05 -4.63 -0.71
N GLN A 42 -10.85 -4.63 0.37
CA GLN A 42 -12.10 -3.86 0.41
C GLN A 42 -11.82 -2.36 0.23
N LYS A 43 -10.85 -1.81 0.97
CA LYS A 43 -10.42 -0.41 0.81
C LYS A 43 -9.94 -0.10 -0.61
N TYR A 44 -9.34 -1.07 -1.31
CA TYR A 44 -8.94 -0.89 -2.70
C TYR A 44 -10.15 -0.82 -3.64
N ILE A 45 -11.16 -1.68 -3.44
CA ILE A 45 -12.42 -1.66 -4.20
C ILE A 45 -13.11 -0.30 -4.01
N ASP A 46 -13.23 0.16 -2.76
CA ASP A 46 -13.89 1.43 -2.44
C ASP A 46 -13.17 2.62 -3.09
N LEU A 47 -11.84 2.60 -3.09
CA LEU A 47 -11.03 3.63 -3.76
C LEU A 47 -11.27 3.64 -5.27
N VAL A 48 -11.27 2.48 -5.92
CA VAL A 48 -11.51 2.38 -7.37
C VAL A 48 -12.93 2.81 -7.72
N ALA A 49 -13.93 2.43 -6.91
CA ALA A 49 -15.31 2.88 -7.08
C ALA A 49 -15.42 4.41 -7.02
N LYS A 50 -14.76 5.04 -6.03
CA LYS A 50 -14.74 6.49 -5.88
C LYS A 50 -14.07 7.22 -7.05
N LEU A 51 -13.01 6.65 -7.63
CA LEU A 51 -12.27 7.26 -8.74
C LEU A 51 -12.97 7.11 -10.11
N ARG A 52 -13.95 6.21 -10.20
CA ARG A 52 -14.74 5.99 -11.43
C ARG A 52 -16.02 6.83 -11.49
N ALA A 53 -16.39 7.47 -10.38
CA ALA A 53 -17.50 8.41 -10.29
C ALA A 53 -17.04 9.83 -10.68
#